data_AF-A0A529XNT2-F1
#
_entry.id   AF-A0A529XNT2-F1
#
_cell.length_a   1.000
_cell.length_b   1.000
_cell.length_c   1.000
_cell.angle_alpha   90.00
_cell.angle_beta   90.00
_cell.angle_gamma   90.00
#
_symmetry.space_group_name_H-M   'P 1'
#
loop_
_entity.id
_entity.type
_entity.pdbx_description
1 polymer ?
#
loop_
_entity_poly.entity_id
_entity_poly.type
_entity_poly.pdbx_seq_one_letter_code
_entity_poly.pdbx_strand_id
1 'polypeptide(L)'
;TNEKLVASYREQFKVGQRSLLDVLDAQNTRFNTATLADTSSYASLFAEYRLLAATGELLKTLNIQPAKQSAAYAREEFGVPATADTETYARTPSEQKNDLPFDILAPVRKK
;
A
#
# COMPACT_ATOMS: atom_id res chain seq x y z
N THR A 1 9.43 33.79 9.12
CA THR A 1 8.92 32.98 8.00
C THR A 1 9.72 33.32 6.75
N ASN A 2 9.83 32.40 5.78
CA ASN A 2 10.54 32.63 4.52
C ASN A 2 10.01 33.88 3.78
N GLU A 3 8.73 34.22 3.95
CA GLU A 3 8.12 35.47 3.46
C GLU A 3 8.75 36.74 4.02
N LYS A 4 8.90 36.82 5.35
CA LYS A 4 9.55 37.97 6.00
C LYS A 4 11.02 38.11 5.56
N LEU A 5 11.67 36.98 5.31
CA LEU A 5 13.06 36.93 4.85
C LEU A 5 13.19 37.45 3.42
N VAL A 6 12.34 36.98 2.49
CA VAL A 6 12.26 37.52 1.12
C VAL A 6 11.96 39.02 1.13
N ALA A 7 11.01 39.48 1.94
CA ALA A 7 10.68 40.90 2.06
C ALA A 7 11.89 41.73 2.54
N SER A 8 12.58 41.28 3.59
CA SER A 8 13.78 41.95 4.12
C SER A 8 14.90 42.01 3.08
N TYR A 9 15.15 40.91 2.34
CA TYR A 9 16.20 40.87 1.33
C TYR A 9 15.88 41.76 0.14
N ARG A 10 14.59 41.88 -0.25
CA ARG A 10 14.16 42.84 -1.27
C ARG A 10 14.43 44.28 -0.85
N GLU A 11 14.19 44.65 0.41
CA GLU A 11 14.51 45.99 0.88
C GLU A 11 16.02 46.24 0.93
N GLN A 12 16.82 45.26 1.38
CA GLN A 12 18.28 45.37 1.40
C GLN A 12 18.89 45.45 -0.01
N PHE A 13 18.30 44.78 -0.99
CA PHE A 13 18.70 44.91 -2.40
C PHE A 13 18.48 46.32 -2.93
N LYS A 14 17.34 46.96 -2.62
CA LYS A 14 17.06 48.35 -3.05
C LYS A 14 18.10 49.35 -2.57
N VAL A 15 18.70 49.11 -1.40
CA VAL A 15 19.75 49.96 -0.81
C VAL A 15 21.17 49.44 -1.07
N GLY A 16 21.34 48.43 -1.94
CA GLY A 16 22.63 47.88 -2.33
C GLY A 16 23.35 47.03 -1.26
N GLN A 17 22.68 46.69 -0.16
CA GLN A 17 23.24 45.90 0.94
C GLN A 17 23.22 44.38 0.69
N ARG A 18 22.50 43.94 -0.34
CA ARG A 18 22.34 42.52 -0.71
C ARG A 18 22.34 42.36 -2.22
N SER A 19 22.81 41.21 -2.72
CA SER A 19 22.81 40.94 -4.16
C SER A 19 21.42 40.51 -4.67
N LEU A 20 21.17 40.65 -5.97
CA LEU A 20 19.97 40.08 -6.60
C LEU A 20 19.92 38.56 -6.43
N LEU A 21 21.08 37.90 -6.46
CA LEU A 21 21.21 36.45 -6.27
C LEU A 21 20.65 36.03 -4.91
N ASP A 22 21.01 36.71 -3.82
CA ASP A 22 20.47 36.42 -2.47
C ASP A 22 18.93 36.53 -2.42
N VAL A 23 18.35 37.51 -3.12
CA VAL A 23 16.89 37.69 -3.20
C VAL A 23 16.27 36.51 -3.96
N LEU A 24 16.87 36.11 -5.07
CA LEU A 24 16.40 34.98 -5.88
C LEU A 24 16.52 33.66 -5.12
N ASP A 25 17.59 33.46 -4.35
CA ASP A 25 17.75 32.27 -3.50
C ASP A 25 16.67 32.22 -2.42
N ALA A 26 16.43 33.34 -1.72
CA ALA A 26 15.37 33.40 -0.71
C ALA A 26 13.98 33.12 -1.32
N GLN A 27 13.71 33.62 -2.53
CA GLN A 27 12.47 33.35 -3.25
C GLN A 27 12.35 31.87 -3.65
N ASN A 28 13.43 31.28 -4.16
CA ASN A 28 13.47 29.88 -4.55
C ASN A 28 13.26 28.97 -3.33
N THR A 29 13.93 29.23 -2.21
CA THR A 29 13.71 28.49 -0.96
C THR A 29 12.27 28.62 -0.49
N ARG A 30 11.67 29.82 -0.52
CA ARG A 30 10.26 30.00 -0.17
C ARG A 30 9.35 29.15 -1.06
N PHE A 31 9.55 29.18 -2.37
CA PHE A 31 8.73 28.42 -3.32
C PHE A 31 8.87 26.92 -3.07
N ASN A 32 10.10 26.40 -2.98
CA ASN A 32 10.35 24.98 -2.77
C ASN A 32 9.80 24.48 -1.42
N THR A 33 9.95 25.28 -0.35
CA THR A 33 9.42 24.91 0.98
C THR A 33 7.90 24.91 1.00
N ALA A 34 7.24 25.86 0.33
CA ALA A 34 5.78 25.86 0.20
C ALA A 34 5.28 24.63 -0.56
N THR A 35 5.86 24.36 -1.74
CA THR A 35 5.52 23.19 -2.55
C THR A 35 5.75 21.87 -1.80
N LEU A 36 6.85 21.77 -1.05
CA LEU A 36 7.16 20.58 -0.25
C LEU A 36 6.16 20.39 0.89
N ALA A 37 5.73 21.47 1.56
CA ALA A 37 4.74 21.40 2.62
C ALA A 37 3.39 20.90 2.10
N ASP A 38 2.94 21.41 0.95
CA ASP A 38 1.71 20.96 0.29
C ASP A 38 1.83 19.49 -0.13
N THR A 39 2.93 19.13 -0.80
CA THR A 39 3.19 17.76 -1.24
C THR A 39 3.20 16.78 -0.07
N SER A 40 3.84 17.15 1.04
CA SER A 40 3.88 16.32 2.24
C SER A 40 2.50 16.14 2.86
N SER A 41 1.67 17.19 2.83
CA SER A 41 0.30 17.13 3.34
C SER A 41 -0.55 16.15 2.53
N TYR A 42 -0.48 16.24 1.20
CA TYR A 42 -1.18 15.30 0.31
C TYR A 42 -0.62 13.87 0.40
N ALA A 43 0.69 13.70 0.55
CA ALA A 43 1.31 12.39 0.72
C ALA A 43 0.84 11.70 2.02
N SER A 44 0.74 12.46 3.12
CA SER A 44 0.20 11.96 4.38
C SER A 44 -1.26 11.52 4.23
N LEU A 45 -2.10 12.37 3.63
CA LEU A 45 -3.51 12.05 3.39
C LEU A 45 -3.67 10.82 2.50
N PHE A 46 -2.85 10.70 1.46
CA PHE A 46 -2.86 9.52 0.58
C PHE A 46 -2.43 8.24 1.30
N ALA A 47 -1.45 8.32 2.20
CA ALA A 47 -1.03 7.17 3.01
C ALA A 47 -2.16 6.70 3.96
N GLU A 48 -2.90 7.63 4.56
CA GLU A 48 -4.07 7.32 5.39
C GLU A 48 -5.17 6.62 4.57
N TYR A 49 -5.48 7.14 3.37
CA TYR A 49 -6.41 6.48 2.45
C TYR A 49 -5.97 5.04 2.11
N ARG A 50 -4.69 4.82 1.85
CA ARG A 50 -4.16 3.49 1.54
C ARG A 50 -4.29 2.54 2.72
N LEU A 51 -4.06 3.00 3.95
CA LEU A 51 -4.21 2.18 5.15
C LEU A 51 -5.67 1.76 5.37
N LEU A 52 -6.60 2.71 5.23
CA LEU A 52 -8.03 2.45 5.33
C LEU A 52 -8.51 1.49 4.23
N ALA A 53 -7.98 1.63 3.01
CA ALA A 53 -8.32 0.72 1.91
C ALA A 53 -7.80 -0.70 2.17
N ALA A 54 -6.56 -0.84 2.65
CA ALA A 54 -5.93 -2.13 2.91
C ALA A 54 -6.60 -2.91 4.06
N THR A 55 -7.16 -2.19 5.04
CA THR A 55 -7.91 -2.77 6.16
C THR A 55 -9.39 -3.01 5.84
N GLY A 56 -9.88 -2.53 4.69
CA GLY A 56 -11.29 -2.62 4.31
C GLY A 56 -12.20 -1.61 5.02
N GLU A 57 -11.64 -0.67 5.78
CA GLU A 57 -12.41 0.32 6.55
C GLU A 57 -12.74 1.60 5.79
N LEU A 58 -12.11 1.84 4.62
CA LEU A 58 -12.24 3.07 3.86
C LEU A 58 -13.68 3.51 3.57
N LEU A 59 -14.53 2.59 3.10
CA LEU A 59 -15.91 2.94 2.75
C LEU A 59 -16.72 3.29 4.00
N LYS A 60 -16.43 2.62 5.12
CA LYS A 60 -17.05 2.88 6.42
C LYS A 60 -16.66 4.27 6.94
N THR A 61 -15.38 4.64 6.87
CA THR A 61 -14.92 5.95 7.35
C THR A 61 -15.46 7.11 6.51
N LEU A 62 -15.66 6.89 5.20
CA LEU A 62 -16.27 7.85 4.30
C LEU A 62 -17.81 7.87 4.35
N ASN A 63 -18.43 7.02 5.18
CA ASN A 63 -19.88 6.81 5.23
C ASN A 63 -20.50 6.47 3.85
N ILE A 64 -19.75 5.74 3.02
CA ILE A 64 -20.19 5.29 1.69
C ILE A 64 -20.68 3.85 1.79
N GLN A 65 -21.84 3.58 1.20
CA GLN A 65 -22.36 2.22 1.13
C GLN A 65 -21.55 1.37 0.15
N PRO A 66 -21.04 0.20 0.57
CA PRO A 66 -20.35 -0.71 -0.33
C PRO A 66 -21.30 -1.23 -1.42
N ALA A 67 -20.73 -1.58 -2.57
CA ALA A 67 -21.50 -2.14 -3.67
C ALA A 67 -22.12 -3.49 -3.28
N LYS A 68 -23.26 -3.86 -3.90
CA LYS A 68 -23.95 -5.15 -3.63
C LYS A 68 -23.02 -6.35 -3.83
N GLN A 69 -22.07 -6.24 -4.75
CA GLN A 69 -21.04 -7.24 -5.06
C GLN A 69 -20.05 -7.49 -3.92
N SER A 70 -19.99 -6.62 -2.91
CA SER A 70 -19.17 -6.82 -1.71
C SER A 70 -19.70 -7.95 -0.82
N ALA A 71 -20.99 -8.29 -0.90
CA ALA A 71 -21.57 -9.37 -0.13
C ALA A 71 -21.30 -10.74 -0.80
N ALA A 72 -21.11 -11.79 0.00
CA ALA A 72 -20.93 -13.15 -0.49
C ALA A 72 -22.29 -13.82 -0.82
N TYR A 73 -23.04 -13.27 -1.78
CA TYR A 73 -24.41 -13.73 -2.08
C TYR A 73 -24.47 -14.90 -3.09
N ALA A 74 -23.48 -15.00 -3.99
CA ALA A 74 -23.60 -15.86 -5.17
C ALA A 74 -23.76 -17.36 -4.86
N ARG A 75 -23.11 -17.88 -3.81
CA ARG A 75 -23.22 -19.31 -3.45
C ARG A 75 -24.64 -19.70 -3.04
N GLU A 76 -25.31 -18.83 -2.29
CA GLU A 76 -26.69 -19.03 -1.84
C GLU A 76 -27.67 -18.89 -3.00
N GLU A 77 -27.49 -17.85 -3.82
CA GLU A 77 -28.36 -17.59 -4.98
C GLU A 77 -28.32 -18.73 -6.03
N PHE A 78 -27.13 -19.29 -6.29
CA PHE A 78 -26.96 -20.37 -7.27
C PHE A 78 -27.04 -21.78 -6.67
N GLY A 79 -27.42 -21.92 -5.39
CA GLY A 79 -27.60 -23.24 -4.75
C GLY A 79 -26.34 -24.12 -4.77
N VAL A 80 -25.16 -23.52 -4.61
CA VAL A 80 -23.88 -24.23 -4.71
C VAL A 80 -23.74 -25.18 -3.51
N PRO A 81 -23.50 -26.49 -3.71
CA PRO A 81 -23.33 -27.43 -2.61
C PRO A 81 -22.13 -27.04 -1.74
N ALA A 82 -22.21 -27.36 -0.44
CA ALA A 82 -21.10 -27.12 0.49
C ALA A 82 -19.83 -27.77 -0.06
N THR A 83 -18.73 -27.03 0.00
CA THR A 83 -17.40 -27.61 -0.26
C THR A 83 -17.23 -28.79 0.68
N ALA A 84 -17.03 -29.99 0.14
CA ALA A 84 -16.69 -31.16 0.93
C ALA A 84 -15.45 -30.83 1.78
N ASP A 85 -15.34 -31.44 2.97
CA ASP A 85 -14.18 -31.27 3.84
C ASP A 85 -12.91 -31.59 3.03
N THR A 86 -12.22 -30.55 2.58
CA THR A 86 -10.96 -30.68 1.86
C THR A 86 -9.87 -31.02 2.87
N GLU A 87 -9.89 -32.25 3.39
CA GLU A 87 -8.76 -33.01 3.94
C GLU A 87 -8.95 -34.55 3.82
N THR A 88 -9.80 -35.06 2.90
CA THR A 88 -9.95 -36.53 2.75
C THR A 88 -8.90 -37.18 1.84
N TYR A 89 -8.13 -36.40 1.08
CA TYR A 89 -6.92 -36.94 0.45
C TYR A 89 -5.82 -37.01 1.50
N ALA A 90 -5.38 -38.22 1.84
CA ALA A 90 -4.19 -38.40 2.65
C ALA A 90 -3.05 -37.59 2.03
N ARG A 91 -2.53 -36.58 2.74
CA ARG A 91 -1.35 -35.83 2.31
C ARG A 91 -0.20 -36.82 2.17
N THR A 92 0.13 -37.19 0.94
CA THR A 92 1.33 -37.98 0.68
C THR A 92 2.53 -37.12 1.09
N PRO A 93 3.49 -37.65 1.86
CA PRO A 93 4.72 -36.92 2.15
C PRO A 93 5.34 -36.45 0.83
N SER A 94 5.62 -35.16 0.71
CA SER A 94 6.34 -34.61 -0.45
C SER A 94 7.82 -34.99 -0.46
N GLU A 95 8.30 -35.54 0.65
CA GLU A 95 9.65 -36.06 0.77
C GLU A 95 9.74 -37.46 0.18
N GLN A 96 10.43 -37.56 -0.96
CA GLN A 96 10.93 -38.84 -1.45
C GLN A 96 12.07 -39.29 -0.53
N LYS A 97 11.79 -40.21 0.40
CA LYS A 97 12.85 -40.90 1.14
C LYS A 97 13.65 -41.74 0.16
N ASN A 98 14.94 -41.44 0.05
CA ASN A 98 15.90 -42.19 -0.75
C ASN A 98 16.26 -43.51 -0.05
N ASP A 99 15.29 -44.41 0.07
CA ASP A 99 15.57 -45.82 0.36
C ASP A 99 15.75 -46.57 -0.97
N LEU A 100 16.51 -47.67 -0.92
CA LEU A 100 17.00 -48.52 -2.02
C LEU A 100 16.11 -48.57 -3.29
N PRO A 101 16.70 -48.73 -4.50
CA PRO A 101 16.02 -48.55 -5.78
C PRO A 101 14.66 -49.27 -5.82
N PHE A 102 13.62 -48.49 -6.13
CA PHE A 102 12.22 -48.84 -6.31
C PHE A 102 11.94 -50.37 -6.35
N ASP A 103 11.54 -50.95 -5.21
CA ASP A 103 11.18 -52.37 -5.14
C ASP A 103 9.77 -52.58 -5.71
N ILE A 104 9.73 -52.80 -7.02
CA ILE A 104 8.53 -53.06 -7.83
C ILE A 104 7.75 -54.32 -7.40
N LEU A 105 8.34 -55.18 -6.56
CA LEU A 105 7.72 -56.43 -6.10
C LEU A 105 7.23 -56.35 -4.65
N ALA A 106 7.30 -55.18 -4.00
CA ALA A 106 6.80 -54.95 -2.65
C ALA A 106 5.31 -55.33 -2.44
N PRO A 107 4.37 -55.10 -3.39
CA PRO A 107 2.95 -55.45 -3.21
C PRO A 107 2.67 -56.96 -3.26
N VAL A 108 3.54 -57.76 -3.90
CA VAL A 108 3.31 -59.20 -4.14
C VAL A 108 3.85 -60.06 -3.00
N ARG A 109 4.84 -59.58 -2.24
CA ARG A 109 5.45 -60.33 -1.12
C ARG A 109 4.58 -60.38 0.15
N LYS A 110 3.54 -59.55 0.25
CA LYS A 110 2.53 -59.62 1.33
C LYS A 110 1.31 -60.40 0.84
N LYS A 111 1.46 -61.71 0.71
CA LYS A 111 0.37 -62.67 0.64
C LYS A 111 0.73 -63.88 1.49
#